data_AF-A0A2L0UG49-F1
#
_entry.id   AF-A0A2L0UG49-F1
#
_cell.length_a   1.000
_cell.length_b   1.000
_cell.length_c   1.000
_cell.angle_alpha   90.00
_cell.angle_beta   90.00
_cell.angle_gamma   90.00
#
_symmetry.space_group_name_H-M   'P 1'
#
loop_
_entity.id
_entity.type
_entity.pdbx_description
1 polymer ?
#
loop_
_entity_poly.entity_id
_entity_poly.type
_entity_poly.pdbx_seq_one_letter_code
_entity_poly.pdbx_strand_id
1 'polypeptide(L)'
;MTAGSDIPAMEGALRRQAADLGEIRRHALAVSLLSWESPAGRNFRSYLSERCLELSRTIDLLESAAADLRECGRLVRDAEMLRHQAGQ
;
A
#
# COMPACT_ATOMS: atom_id res chain seq x y z
N MET A 1 0.75 -1.78 25.72
CA MET A 1 1.06 -1.92 24.28
C MET A 1 2.46 -2.48 24.17
N THR A 2 2.61 -3.70 23.67
CA THR A 2 3.92 -4.24 23.30
C THR A 2 4.13 -3.99 21.82
N ALA A 3 5.38 -3.90 21.36
CA ALA A 3 5.66 -3.74 19.93
C ALA A 3 4.95 -4.79 19.05
N GLY A 4 4.72 -6.01 19.57
CA GLY A 4 3.98 -7.07 18.89
C GLY A 4 2.49 -6.78 18.63
N SER A 5 1.82 -5.94 19.43
CA SER A 5 0.40 -5.58 19.21
C SER A 5 0.21 -4.52 18.13
N ASP A 6 1.24 -3.69 17.88
CA ASP A 6 1.12 -2.52 17.02
C ASP A 6 1.44 -2.86 15.55
N ILE A 7 2.28 -3.88 15.33
CA ILE A 7 2.68 -4.33 13.98
C ILE A 7 1.47 -4.76 13.12
N PRO A 8 0.52 -5.60 13.59
CA PRO A 8 -0.65 -5.97 12.80
C PRO A 8 -1.56 -4.79 12.44
N ALA A 9 -1.68 -3.80 13.34
CA ALA A 9 -2.47 -2.60 13.08
C ALA A 9 -1.83 -1.73 11.98
N MET A 10 -0.50 -1.58 12.02
CA MET A 10 0.27 -0.90 10.98
C MET A 10 0.18 -1.63 9.64
N GLU A 11 0.37 -2.96 9.62
CA GLU A 11 0.18 -3.78 8.40
C GLU A 11 -1.22 -3.53 7.80
N GLY A 12 -2.27 -3.62 8.62
CA GLY A 12 -3.63 -3.40 8.18
C GLY A 12 -3.88 -2.00 7.63
N ALA A 13 -3.27 -0.98 8.23
CA ALA A 13 -3.36 0.40 7.75
C ALA A 13 -2.70 0.58 6.37
N LEU A 14 -1.51 0.02 6.16
CA LEU A 14 -0.82 0.09 4.87
C LEU A 14 -1.62 -0.63 3.76
N ARG A 15 -2.19 -1.80 4.06
CA ARG A 15 -3.03 -2.54 3.10
C ARG A 15 -4.29 -1.77 2.72
N ARG A 16 -4.95 -1.13 3.69
CA ARG A 16 -6.12 -0.26 3.41
C ARG A 16 -5.72 0.92 2.52
N GLN A 17 -4.64 1.60 2.86
CA GLN A 17 -4.14 2.72 2.06
C GLN A 17 -3.80 2.30 0.62
N ALA A 18 -3.17 1.15 0.43
CA ALA A 18 -2.87 0.60 -0.90
C ALA A 18 -4.16 0.32 -1.69
N ALA A 19 -5.19 -0.23 -1.05
CA ALA A 19 -6.48 -0.48 -1.68
C ALA A 19 -7.19 0.81 -2.11
N ASP A 20 -7.23 1.83 -1.24
CA ASP A 20 -7.84 3.13 -1.52
C ASP A 20 -7.14 3.84 -2.69
N LEU A 21 -5.80 3.84 -2.71
CA LEU A 21 -5.03 4.37 -3.84
C LEU A 21 -5.25 3.56 -5.12
N GLY A 22 -5.42 2.25 -5.00
CA GLY A 22 -5.77 1.37 -6.11
C GLY A 22 -7.12 1.72 -6.74
N GLU A 23 -8.12 2.07 -5.92
CA GLU A 23 -9.42 2.57 -6.38
C GLU A 23 -9.30 3.89 -7.13
N ILE A 24 -8.58 4.86 -6.55
CA ILE A 24 -8.32 6.15 -7.19
C ILE A 24 -7.63 5.96 -8.54
N ARG A 25 -6.62 5.09 -8.62
CA ARG A 25 -5.92 4.78 -9.86
C ARG A 25 -6.86 4.18 -10.90
N ARG A 26 -7.73 3.23 -10.51
CA ARG A 26 -8.72 2.62 -11.43
C ARG A 26 -9.67 3.68 -12.00
N HIS A 27 -10.18 4.57 -11.16
CA HIS A 27 -11.05 5.66 -11.60
C HIS A 27 -10.34 6.64 -12.53
N ALA A 28 -9.11 7.02 -12.20
CA ALA A 28 -8.29 7.89 -13.06
C ALA A 28 -8.04 7.28 -14.44
N LEU A 29 -7.73 5.97 -14.50
CA LEU A 29 -7.58 5.25 -15.76
C LEU A 29 -8.88 5.20 -16.56
N ALA A 30 -10.02 4.95 -15.92
CA ALA A 30 -11.32 4.96 -16.60
C ALA A 30 -11.63 6.31 -17.25
N VAL A 31 -11.34 7.42 -16.56
CA VAL A 31 -11.51 8.79 -17.12
C VAL A 31 -10.57 9.04 -18.31
N SER A 32 -9.37 8.46 -18.30
CA SER A 32 -8.40 8.62 -19.39
C SER A 32 -8.85 7.97 -20.71
N LEU A 33 -9.81 7.04 -20.67
CA LEU A 33 -10.38 6.34 -21.83
C LEU A 33 -11.46 7.15 -22.56
N LEU A 34 -11.97 8.24 -21.96
CA LEU A 34 -12.93 9.11 -22.62
C LEU A 34 -12.29 9.85 -23.80
N SER A 35 -13.09 10.28 -24.78
CA SER A 35 -12.59 11.09 -25.89
C SER A 35 -12.30 12.51 -25.39
N TRP A 36 -11.05 12.95 -25.58
CA TRP A 36 -10.50 14.23 -25.14
C TRP A 36 -9.81 14.91 -26.33
N GLU A 37 -10.59 15.48 -27.26
CA GLU A 37 -10.08 15.99 -28.54
C GLU A 37 -9.40 17.35 -28.46
N SER A 38 -9.62 18.10 -27.37
CA SER A 38 -9.02 19.42 -27.19
C SER A 38 -7.54 19.33 -26.76
N PRO A 39 -6.72 20.36 -27.01
CA PRO A 39 -5.37 20.44 -26.46
C PRO A 39 -5.35 20.30 -24.93
N ALA A 40 -6.30 20.92 -24.23
CA ALA A 40 -6.46 20.78 -22.78
C ALA A 40 -6.75 19.34 -22.36
N GLY A 41 -7.59 18.64 -23.13
CA GLY A 41 -7.89 17.22 -22.92
C GLY A 41 -6.69 16.30 -23.10
N ARG A 42 -5.86 16.52 -24.12
CA ARG A 42 -4.60 15.77 -24.32
C ARG A 42 -3.61 15.98 -23.17
N ASN A 43 -3.48 17.22 -22.70
CA ASN A 43 -2.63 17.53 -21.54
C ASN A 43 -3.15 16.84 -20.28
N PHE A 44 -4.47 16.85 -20.06
CA PHE A 44 -5.11 16.17 -18.94
C PHE A 44 -4.89 14.65 -18.96
N ARG A 45 -5.02 14.00 -20.13
CA ARG A 45 -4.72 12.56 -20.28
C ARG A 45 -3.26 12.23 -19.96
N SER A 46 -2.33 13.06 -20.43
CA SER A 46 -0.89 12.89 -20.16
C SER A 46 -0.61 13.01 -18.66
N TYR A 47 -1.15 14.04 -18.02
CA TYR A 47 -1.09 14.22 -16.57
C TYR A 47 -1.66 13.01 -15.80
N LEU A 48 -2.85 12.52 -16.18
CA LEU A 48 -3.46 11.35 -15.53
C LEU A 48 -2.59 10.11 -15.68
N SER A 49 -1.98 9.88 -16.84
CA SER A 49 -1.06 8.76 -17.07
C SER A 49 0.15 8.83 -16.11
N GLU A 50 0.78 9.99 -15.98
CA GLU A 50 1.89 10.19 -15.05
C GLU A 50 1.47 9.97 -13.60
N ARG A 51 0.31 10.52 -13.19
CA ARG A 51 -0.23 10.29 -11.83
C ARG A 51 -0.54 8.82 -11.59
N CYS A 52 -1.06 8.09 -12.57
CA CYS A 52 -1.34 6.66 -12.43
C CYS A 52 -0.05 5.83 -12.26
N LEU A 53 1.04 6.19 -12.96
CA LEU A 53 2.35 5.55 -12.77
C LEU A 53 2.91 5.81 -11.36
N GLU A 54 2.80 7.03 -10.86
CA GLU A 54 3.20 7.37 -9.48
C GLU A 54 2.36 6.65 -8.43
N LEU A 55 1.03 6.56 -8.64
CA LEU A 55 0.15 5.79 -7.77
C LEU A 55 0.51 4.31 -7.76
N SER A 56 0.79 3.71 -8.91
CA SER A 56 1.25 2.31 -8.98
C SER A 56 2.51 2.08 -8.15
N ARG A 57 3.55 2.92 -8.32
CA ARG A 57 4.77 2.80 -7.53
C ARG A 57 4.52 2.96 -6.03
N THR A 58 3.65 3.88 -5.64
CA THR A 58 3.27 4.08 -4.24
C THR A 58 2.54 2.86 -3.68
N ILE A 59 1.61 2.28 -4.44
CA ILE A 59 0.89 1.06 -4.06
C ILE A 59 1.87 -0.09 -3.85
N ASP A 60 2.80 -0.30 -4.78
CA ASP A 60 3.81 -1.37 -4.68
C ASP A 60 4.67 -1.22 -3.42
N LEU A 61 5.06 0.01 -3.08
CA LEU A 61 5.82 0.30 -1.85
C LEU A 61 5.00 0.03 -0.58
N LEU A 62 3.72 0.40 -0.56
CA LEU A 62 2.83 0.13 0.59
C LEU A 62 2.60 -1.36 0.78
N GLU A 63 2.42 -2.11 -0.31
CA GLU A 63 2.26 -3.56 -0.28
C GLU A 63 3.54 -4.27 0.18
N SER A 64 4.71 -3.83 -0.30
CA SER A 64 6.01 -4.33 0.16
C SER A 64 6.20 -4.07 1.65
N ALA A 65 5.97 -2.84 2.11
CA ALA A 65 6.10 -2.48 3.52
C ALA A 65 5.12 -3.26 4.41
N ALA A 66 3.91 -3.55 3.93
CA ALA A 66 2.96 -4.41 4.63
C ALA A 66 3.45 -5.87 4.71
N ALA A 67 4.09 -6.39 3.66
CA ALA A 67 4.70 -7.71 3.68
C ALA A 67 5.88 -7.79 4.67
N ASP A 68 6.73 -6.77 4.69
CA ASP A 68 7.85 -6.66 5.63
C ASP A 68 7.36 -6.58 7.07
N LEU A 69 6.32 -5.78 7.35
CA LEU A 69 5.69 -5.71 8.68
C LEU A 69 5.12 -7.05 9.12
N ARG A 70 4.47 -7.79 8.22
CA ARG A 70 3.94 -9.12 8.53
C ARG A 70 5.06 -10.07 8.97
N GLU A 71 6.17 -10.06 8.25
CA GLU A 71 7.33 -10.91 8.57
C GLU A 71 7.98 -10.49 9.88
N CYS A 72 8.20 -9.19 10.10
CA CYS A 72 8.65 -8.66 11.38
C CYS A 72 7.73 -9.09 12.54
N GLY A 73 6.41 -9.01 12.35
CA GLY A 73 5.43 -9.42 13.35
C GLY A 73 5.51 -10.91 13.68
N ARG A 74 5.82 -11.76 12.68
CA ARG A 74 6.07 -13.20 12.90
C ARG A 74 7.31 -13.41 13.74
N LEU A 75 8.44 -12.79 13.37
CA LEU A 75 9.71 -12.91 14.09
C LEU A 75 9.60 -12.43 15.55
N VAL A 76 8.88 -11.35 15.80
CA VAL A 76 8.64 -10.85 17.17
C VAL A 76 7.86 -11.86 18.00
N ARG A 77 6.79 -12.45 17.46
CA ARG A 77 6.02 -13.49 18.17
C ARG A 77 6.85 -14.73 18.46
N ASP A 78 7.64 -15.19 17.49
CA ASP A 78 8.51 -16.35 17.65
C ASP A 78 9.54 -16.09 18.77
N ALA A 79 10.14 -14.89 18.81
CA ALA A 79 11.07 -14.49 19.86
C ALA A 79 10.39 -14.38 21.25
N GLU A 80 9.17 -13.86 21.32
CA GLU A 80 8.38 -13.79 22.56
C GLU A 80 8.07 -15.21 23.10
N MET A 81 7.71 -16.16 22.21
CA MET A 81 7.47 -17.55 22.58
C MET A 81 8.72 -18.23 23.13
N LEU A 82 9.87 -18.06 22.46
CA LEU A 82 11.14 -18.63 22.90
C LEU A 82 11.56 -18.09 24.27
N ARG A 83 11.38 -16.78 24.52
CA ARG A 83 11.65 -16.17 25.83
C ARG A 83 10.75 -16.74 26.92
N HIS A 84 9.47 -16.98 26.61
CA HIS A 84 8.53 -17.54 27.58
C HIS A 84 8.88 -18.98 27.94
N GLN A 85 9.35 -19.78 26.98
CA GLN A 85 9.81 -21.15 27.18
C GLN A 85 11.15 -21.25 27.94
N ALA A 86 12.06 -20.29 27.74
CA ALA A 86 13.37 -20.28 28.40
C ALA A 86 13.35 -19.71 29.84
N GLY A 87 12.24 -19.05 30.23
CA GLY A 87 12.02 -18.52 31.58
C GLY A 87 11.18 -19.43 32.49
N GLN A 88 10.82 -20.62 32.01
CA GLN A 88 10.27 -21.76 32.77
C GLN A 88 11.37 -22.79 33.00
#